data_AF-A0A9Y2II71-F1
#
_entry.id   AF-A0A9Y2II71-F1
#
_cell.length_a   1.000
_cell.length_b   1.000
_cell.length_c   1.000
_cell.angle_alpha   90.00
_cell.angle_beta   90.00
_cell.angle_gamma   90.00
#
_symmetry.space_group_name_H-M   'P 1'
#
loop_
_entity.id
_entity.type
_entity.pdbx_description
1 polymer ?
#
loop_
_entity_poly.entity_id
_entity_poly.type
_entity_poly.pdbx_seq_one_letter_code
_entity_poly.pdbx_strand_id
1 'polypeptide(L)'
;MTYFYVDRRGRRQGLAAELLHAAIAYAPEHGADAVEGYPVAIGDRPPMDLYHGTVGLFTRADFEVVERRGAARALVRRKIARAG
;
A
#
# COMPACT_ATOMS: atom_id res chain seq x y z
N MET A 1 -11.93 4.63 -7.24
CA MET A 1 -11.08 3.50 -6.79
C MET A 1 -9.77 3.60 -7.56
N THR A 2 -8.72 4.13 -6.96
CA THR A 2 -7.40 4.27 -7.62
C THR A 2 -6.54 3.10 -7.16
N TYR A 3 -6.17 2.23 -8.10
CA TYR A 3 -5.29 1.08 -7.85
C TYR A 3 -3.99 1.30 -8.61
N PHE A 4 -2.85 0.98 -8.00
CA PHE A 4 -1.56 0.99 -8.70
C PHE A 4 -0.98 -0.43 -8.74
N TYR A 5 -0.27 -0.73 -9.82
CA TYR A 5 0.23 -2.06 -10.15
C TYR A 5 1.75 -1.99 -10.38
N VAL A 6 2.49 -2.98 -9.86
CA VAL A 6 3.92 -3.16 -10.14
C VAL A 6 4.14 -4.53 -10.76
N ASP A 7 4.62 -4.55 -12.00
CA ASP A 7 4.98 -5.77 -12.72
C ASP A 7 6.12 -6.54 -12.00
N ARG A 8 6.16 -7.86 -12.16
CA ARG A 8 7.15 -8.75 -11.56
C ARG A 8 8.61 -8.34 -11.87
N ARG A 9 8.85 -7.72 -13.02
CA ARG A 9 10.17 -7.23 -13.47
C ARG A 9 10.64 -5.97 -12.73
N GLY A 10 9.74 -5.19 -12.13
CA GLY A 10 10.05 -4.00 -11.32
C GLY A 10 10.14 -4.25 -9.81
N ARG A 11 10.07 -5.51 -9.37
CA ARG A 11 10.17 -5.88 -7.95
C ARG A 11 11.61 -5.72 -7.44
N ARG A 12 11.75 -5.55 -6.11
CA ARG A 12 13.04 -5.41 -5.40
C ARG A 12 13.90 -4.22 -5.85
N GLN A 13 13.31 -3.27 -6.57
CA GLN A 13 13.96 -2.04 -7.06
C GLN A 13 13.38 -0.78 -6.41
N GLY A 14 12.67 -0.91 -5.29
CA GLY A 14 12.02 0.23 -4.62
C GLY A 14 10.76 0.78 -5.32
N LEU A 15 10.44 0.32 -6.53
CA LEU A 15 9.35 0.85 -7.35
C LEU A 15 7.97 0.82 -6.68
N ALA A 16 7.68 -0.19 -5.85
CA ALA A 16 6.43 -0.24 -5.09
C ALA A 16 6.35 0.84 -4.00
N ALA A 17 7.49 1.23 -3.41
CA ALA A 17 7.55 2.35 -2.48
C ALA A 17 7.37 3.68 -3.22
N GLU A 18 8.04 3.87 -4.35
CA GLU A 18 7.90 5.08 -5.19
C GLU A 18 6.46 5.29 -5.65
N LEU A 19 5.78 4.25 -6.15
CA LEU A 19 4.36 4.36 -6.52
C LEU A 19 3.45 4.64 -5.31
N LEU A 20 3.76 4.06 -4.15
CA LEU A 20 3.02 4.35 -2.93
C LEU A 20 3.21 5.80 -2.49
N HIS A 21 4.43 6.34 -2.57
CA HIS A 21 4.73 7.75 -2.30
C HIS A 21 4.01 8.68 -3.29
N ALA A 22 4.03 8.36 -4.58
CA ALA A 22 3.30 9.13 -5.60
C ALA A 22 1.79 9.13 -5.34
N ALA A 23 1.20 7.98 -4.94
CA ALA A 23 -0.22 7.90 -4.60
C ALA A 23 -0.57 8.76 -3.38
N ILE A 24 0.29 8.80 -2.36
CA ILE A 24 0.11 9.65 -1.17
C ILE A 24 0.18 11.12 -1.52
N ALA A 25 1.07 11.52 -2.44
CA ALA A 25 1.19 12.91 -2.89
C ALA A 25 0.00 13.34 -3.78
N TYR A 26 -0.48 12.46 -4.64
CA TYR A 26 -1.57 12.73 -5.58
C TYR A 26 -2.96 12.82 -4.91
N ALA A 27 -3.21 11.98 -3.90
CA ALA A 27 -4.50 11.87 -3.24
C ALA A 27 -5.07 13.19 -2.67
N PRO A 28 -4.32 14.03 -1.92
CA PRO A 28 -4.84 15.27 -1.35
C PRO A 28 -5.16 16.32 -2.41
N GLU A 29 -4.42 16.37 -3.53
CA GLU A 29 -4.69 17.26 -4.67
C GLU A 29 -6.06 16.95 -5.31
N HIS A 30 -6.54 15.71 -5.14
CA HIS A 30 -7.80 15.22 -5.68
C HIS A 30 -8.90 15.09 -4.61
N GLY A 31 -8.72 15.75 -3.47
CA GLY A 31 -9.73 15.86 -2.43
C GLY A 31 -9.91 14.61 -1.58
N ALA A 32 -9.01 13.62 -1.65
CA ALA A 32 -9.02 12.49 -0.73
C ALA A 32 -8.50 12.90 0.66
N ASP A 33 -9.08 12.29 1.71
CA ASP A 33 -8.71 12.47 3.11
C ASP A 33 -7.91 11.26 3.66
N ALA A 34 -7.81 10.18 2.89
CA ALA A 34 -7.04 9.00 3.22
C ALA A 34 -6.64 8.20 1.96
N VAL A 35 -5.60 7.38 2.11
CA VAL A 35 -5.24 6.31 1.17
C VAL A 35 -5.35 4.96 1.89
N GLU A 36 -5.93 3.99 1.21
CA GLU A 36 -6.07 2.61 1.68
C GLU A 36 -5.24 1.64 0.84
N GLY A 37 -4.70 0.63 1.51
CA GLY A 37 -4.01 -0.50 0.88
C GLY A 37 -4.56 -1.83 1.38
N TYR A 38 -4.42 -2.87 0.55
CA TYR A 38 -4.83 -4.24 0.86
C TYR A 38 -3.63 -5.21 0.82
N PRO A 39 -2.59 -4.99 1.64
CA PRO A 39 -1.37 -5.79 1.57
C PRO A 39 -1.57 -7.22 2.06
N VAL A 40 -0.60 -8.05 1.70
CA VAL A 40 -0.44 -9.37 2.31
C VAL A 40 0.36 -9.31 3.60
N ALA A 41 -0.07 -10.08 4.60
CA ALA A 41 0.77 -10.37 5.76
C ALA A 41 1.92 -11.30 5.33
N ILE A 42 3.16 -10.91 5.64
CA ILE A 42 4.34 -11.71 5.30
C ILE A 42 4.28 -12.99 6.14
N GLY A 43 4.25 -14.12 5.44
CA GLY A 43 4.35 -15.49 5.95
C GLY A 43 4.94 -16.35 4.83
N ASP A 44 4.87 -17.68 4.95
CA ASP A 44 5.46 -18.64 4.01
C ASP A 44 4.63 -18.76 2.69
N ARG A 45 4.43 -17.63 2.01
CA ARG A 45 3.57 -17.54 0.82
C ARG A 45 4.37 -17.50 -0.47
N PRO A 46 3.82 -18.10 -1.55
CA PRO A 46 4.45 -18.07 -2.85
C PRO A 46 4.65 -16.63 -3.34
N PRO A 47 5.73 -16.34 -4.10
CA PRO A 47 6.07 -15.00 -4.60
C PRO A 47 4.97 -14.33 -5.44
N MET A 48 3.96 -15.09 -5.84
CA MET A 48 2.77 -14.66 -6.55
C MET A 48 1.76 -13.91 -5.67
N ASP A 49 1.93 -13.81 -4.35
CA ASP A 49 0.99 -13.01 -3.53
C ASP A 49 1.52 -11.61 -3.18
N LEU A 50 2.79 -11.34 -3.47
CA LEU A 50 3.48 -10.10 -3.10
C LEU A 50 3.14 -8.89 -3.99
N TYR A 51 2.27 -9.04 -5.01
CA TYR A 51 1.90 -7.95 -5.92
C TYR A 51 1.20 -6.79 -5.21
N HIS A 52 0.50 -7.07 -4.12
CA HIS A 52 -0.27 -6.07 -3.36
C HIS A 52 0.58 -5.27 -2.36
N GLY A 53 1.90 -5.45 -2.37
CA GLY A 53 2.77 -4.98 -1.31
C GLY A 53 2.59 -5.80 -0.02
N THR A 54 3.51 -5.60 0.92
CA THR A 54 3.49 -6.28 2.22
C THR A 54 3.02 -5.31 3.30
N VAL A 55 2.47 -5.83 4.40
CA VAL A 55 2.13 -4.97 5.56
C VAL A 55 3.34 -4.11 5.96
N GLY A 56 4.55 -4.70 5.97
CA GLY A 56 5.78 -3.97 6.26
C GLY A 56 6.13 -2.83 5.29
N LEU A 57 5.74 -2.91 4.02
CA LEU A 57 5.93 -1.81 3.06
C LEU A 57 5.04 -0.62 3.46
N PHE A 58 3.77 -0.89 3.74
CA PHE A 58 2.80 0.15 4.10
C PHE A 58 3.08 0.75 5.47
N THR A 59 3.43 -0.06 6.48
CA THR A 59 3.75 0.47 7.81
C THR A 59 5.00 1.33 7.83
N ARG A 60 5.97 1.09 6.92
CA ARG A 60 7.13 2.00 6.74
C ARG A 60 6.77 3.33 6.09
N ALA A 61 5.61 3.41 5.44
CA ALA A 61 5.07 4.62 4.82
C ALA A 61 3.97 5.27 5.68
N ASP A 62 3.98 5.03 7.00
CA ASP A 62 3.04 5.58 7.99
C ASP A 62 1.57 5.16 7.78
N PHE A 63 1.33 3.96 7.23
CA PHE A 63 0.01 3.36 7.25
C PHE A 63 -0.21 2.56 8.52
N GLU A 64 -1.41 2.66 9.06
CA GLU A 64 -1.88 1.86 10.19
C GLU A 64 -2.70 0.68 9.70
N VAL A 65 -2.61 -0.45 10.42
CA VAL A 65 -3.48 -1.61 10.16
C VAL A 65 -4.86 -1.32 10.73
N VAL A 66 -5.85 -1.20 9.86
CA VAL A 66 -7.26 -0.97 10.24
C VAL A 66 -7.95 -2.29 10.54
N GLU A 67 -7.66 -3.33 9.74
CA GLU A 67 -8.31 -4.64 9.86
C GLU A 67 -7.35 -5.75 9.43
N ARG A 68 -7.40 -6.90 10.11
CA ARG A 68 -6.74 -8.14 9.65
C ARG A 68 -7.81 -9.13 9.23
N ARG A 69 -7.73 -9.59 7.98
CA ARG A 69 -8.63 -10.59 7.39
C ARG A 69 -7.90 -11.92 7.29
N GLY A 70 -8.06 -12.71 8.36
CA GLY A 70 -7.33 -13.96 8.57
C GLY A 70 -5.81 -13.74 8.65
N ALA A 71 -5.05 -14.82 8.45
CA ALA A 71 -3.59 -14.76 8.46
C ALA A 71 -2.98 -14.15 7.17
N ALA A 72 -3.81 -13.72 6.21
CA ALA A 72 -3.36 -13.48 4.85
C ALA A 72 -3.43 -12.05 4.36
N ARG A 73 -4.48 -11.33 4.74
CA ARG A 73 -4.77 -10.02 4.19
C ARG A 73 -4.93 -9.03 5.32
N ALA A 74 -4.54 -7.80 5.08
CA ALA A 74 -4.82 -6.69 5.96
C ALA A 74 -5.40 -5.55 5.15
N LEU A 75 -6.27 -4.77 5.78
CA LEU A 75 -6.58 -3.42 5.35
C LEU A 75 -5.65 -2.49 6.12
N VAL A 76 -4.95 -1.63 5.40
CA VAL A 76 -4.13 -0.57 5.98
C VAL A 76 -4.60 0.78 5.48
N ARG A 77 -4.52 1.81 6.31
CA ARG A 77 -4.94 3.16 5.93
C ARG A 77 -3.93 4.18 6.45
N ARG A 78 -3.68 5.20 5.65
CA ARG A 78 -3.00 6.42 6.07
C ARG A 78 -3.93 7.60 5.83
N LYS A 79 -4.16 8.41 6.86
CA LYS A 79 -4.86 9.70 6.72
C LYS A 79 -3.93 10.70 6.03
N ILE A 80 -4.49 11.57 5.20
CA ILE A 80 -3.74 12.61 4.50
C ILE A 80 -4.41 13.95 4.79
N ALA A 81 -3.61 14.96 5.11
CA ALA A 81 -4.12 16.32 5.26
C ALA A 81 -4.60 16.81 3.89
N ARG A 82 -5.79 17.41 3.83
CA ARG A 82 -6.25 18.05 2.60
C ARG A 82 -5.26 19.14 2.20
N ALA A 83 -4.95 19.22 0.90
CA ALA A 83 -4.37 20.43 0.36
C ALA A 83 -5.40 21.55 0.57
N GLY A 84 -5.01 22.58 1.32
CA GLY A 84 -5.85 23.74 1.61
C GLY A 84 -6.06 24.62 0.39
#